data_AF-A0A1A8H4A1-F1
#
_entry.id   AF-A0A1A8H4A1-F1
#
_cell.length_a   1.000
_cell.length_b   1.000
_cell.length_c   1.000
_cell.angle_alpha   90.00
_cell.angle_beta   90.00
_cell.angle_gamma   90.00
#
_symmetry.space_group_name_H-M   'P 1'
#
loop_
_entity.id
_entity.type
_entity.pdbx_description
1 polymer ?
#
loop_
_entity_poly.entity_id
_entity_poly.type
_entity_poly.pdbx_seq_one_letter_code
_entity_poly.pdbx_strand_id
1 'polypeptide(L)'
;MERLLFQLEELSCSCSHLLSYTSAAKCFAGLINKKPLGDSLDDLIQTTMKRVCSELGCTSSPVRIQAFTLMIWVAKALLLRYHPLFSLLTDKLFSLLDDPDLGPMAADSFSLLMSDSADVLNRGCHADVRIMYRQRFFSENSAKLVQGFNAAPQEKKSNYLKALSNIVNELPKQVQVSELPALLSLILEALTCPDQSVQLSTLSCLEPVLMNPPQVLIQQLEALVSRLLALLCSPAMKIRIASVRCIHALSQFPVHEVLPFRARVLRALAQALDDKKRLCSDVPGVARALL
;
A
#
# COMPACT_ATOMS: atom_id res chain seq x y z
N MET A 1 35.97 1.72 4.20
CA MET A 1 34.51 1.63 3.95
C MET A 1 33.82 0.75 5.00
N GLU A 2 34.36 -0.43 5.30
CA GLU A 2 33.77 -1.36 6.29
C GLU A 2 33.62 -0.77 7.69
N ARG A 3 34.64 -0.07 8.22
CA ARG A 3 34.55 0.63 9.51
C ARG A 3 33.39 1.64 9.56
N LEU A 4 33.15 2.37 8.47
CA LEU A 4 32.05 3.33 8.39
C LEU A 4 30.71 2.61 8.39
N LEU A 5 30.55 1.54 7.63
CA LEU A 5 29.33 0.73 7.61
C LEU A 5 29.01 0.16 9.00
N PHE A 6 30.02 -0.34 9.70
CA PHE A 6 29.87 -0.81 11.07
C PHE A 6 29.39 0.31 12.02
N GLN A 7 30.00 1.49 11.98
CA GLN A 7 29.59 2.63 12.81
C GLN A 7 28.18 3.13 12.47
N LEU A 8 27.81 3.12 11.19
CA LEU A 8 26.47 3.49 10.77
C LEU A 8 25.43 2.47 11.23
N GLU A 9 25.72 1.18 11.12
CA GLU A 9 24.83 0.12 11.64
C GLU A 9 24.65 0.26 13.16
N GLU A 10 25.75 0.46 13.90
CA GLU A 10 25.74 0.66 15.34
C GLU A 10 24.90 1.87 15.71
N LEU A 11 25.15 3.03 15.11
CA LEU A 11 24.37 4.26 15.34
C LEU A 11 22.89 4.12 14.95
N SER A 12 22.60 3.36 13.89
CA SER A 12 21.22 3.11 13.43
C SER A 12 20.43 2.28 14.44
N CYS A 13 21.08 1.48 15.27
CA CYS A 13 20.43 0.59 16.24
C CYS A 13 20.54 1.10 17.68
N SER A 14 21.63 1.76 18.08
CA SER A 14 21.89 2.15 19.47
C SER A 14 21.38 3.55 19.84
N CYS A 15 21.23 4.45 18.86
CA CYS A 15 20.83 5.83 19.12
C CYS A 15 19.33 5.94 19.43
N SER A 16 18.96 6.73 20.43
CA SER A 16 17.57 7.03 20.78
C SER A 16 16.98 8.20 19.99
N HIS A 17 17.82 9.04 19.38
CA HIS A 17 17.37 10.23 18.66
C HIS A 17 16.88 9.88 17.24
N LEU A 18 15.59 10.12 16.99
CA LEU A 18 14.88 9.80 15.74
C LEU A 18 15.65 10.18 14.48
N LEU A 19 16.07 11.44 14.37
CA LEU A 19 16.74 11.93 13.16
C LEU A 19 18.13 11.29 12.99
N SER A 20 18.82 11.00 14.09
CA SER A 20 20.18 10.46 14.06
C SER A 20 20.18 9.02 13.56
N TYR A 21 19.38 8.13 14.17
CA TYR A 21 19.31 6.74 13.72
C TYR A 21 18.70 6.62 12.33
N THR A 22 17.73 7.47 11.98
CA THR A 22 17.13 7.47 10.63
C THR A 22 18.14 7.90 9.58
N SER A 23 18.93 8.94 9.86
CA SER A 23 19.98 9.41 8.93
C SER A 23 21.11 8.40 8.80
N ALA A 24 21.48 7.74 9.90
CA ALA A 24 22.44 6.64 9.88
C ALA A 24 21.93 5.48 9.01
N ALA A 25 20.67 5.08 9.17
CA ALA A 25 20.04 4.01 8.40
C ALA A 25 19.97 4.35 6.90
N LYS A 26 19.59 5.59 6.55
CA LYS A 26 19.61 6.10 5.17
C LYS A 26 21.00 6.03 4.57
N CYS A 27 22.02 6.50 5.30
CA CYS A 27 23.41 6.48 4.83
C CYS A 27 23.91 5.04 4.63
N PHE A 28 23.64 4.16 5.60
CA PHE A 28 23.95 2.74 5.51
C PHE A 28 23.32 2.10 4.27
N ALA A 29 22.01 2.27 4.09
CA ALA A 29 21.27 1.77 2.94
C ALA A 29 21.78 2.33 1.60
N GLY A 30 22.12 3.62 1.55
CA GLY A 30 22.71 4.25 0.37
C GLY A 30 24.06 3.65 -0.03
N LEU A 31 24.89 3.28 0.96
CA LEU A 31 26.15 2.59 0.72
C LEU A 31 25.94 1.13 0.31
N ILE A 32 25.00 0.43 0.94
CA ILE A 32 24.61 -0.95 0.57
C ILE A 32 24.13 -1.02 -0.87
N ASN A 33 23.29 -0.07 -1.31
CA ASN A 33 22.79 -0.03 -2.68
C ASN A 33 23.93 0.14 -3.72
N LYS A 34 24.93 0.96 -3.39
CA LYS A 34 26.05 1.29 -4.28
C LYS A 34 27.21 0.29 -4.23
N LYS A 35 27.25 -0.60 -3.22
CA LYS A 35 28.31 -1.59 -3.10
C LYS A 35 28.19 -2.63 -4.23
N PRO A 36 29.32 -3.02 -4.86
CA PRO A 36 29.32 -4.05 -5.90
C PRO A 36 28.70 -5.37 -5.41
N LEU A 37 28.09 -6.11 -6.33
CA LEU A 37 27.59 -7.47 -6.06
C LEU A 37 28.74 -8.41 -5.70
N GLY A 38 28.45 -9.40 -4.85
CA GLY A 38 29.39 -10.45 -4.45
C GLY A 38 29.26 -10.79 -2.96
N ASP A 39 29.96 -11.84 -2.53
CA ASP A 39 29.85 -12.45 -1.20
C ASP A 39 30.03 -11.42 -0.06
N SER A 40 30.96 -10.48 -0.21
CA SER A 40 31.18 -9.42 0.78
C SER A 40 29.94 -8.56 1.06
N LEU A 41 29.11 -8.32 0.05
CA LEU A 41 27.85 -7.59 0.25
C LEU A 41 26.79 -8.50 0.87
N ASP A 42 26.69 -9.74 0.40
CA ASP A 42 25.71 -10.71 0.89
C ASP A 42 25.93 -11.03 2.37
N ASP A 43 27.19 -11.26 2.77
CA ASP A 43 27.60 -11.50 4.15
C ASP A 43 27.26 -10.31 5.06
N LEU A 44 27.48 -9.09 4.58
CA LEU A 44 27.14 -7.88 5.30
C LEU A 44 25.62 -7.77 5.51
N ILE A 45 24.84 -7.92 4.44
CA ILE A 45 23.37 -7.89 4.52
C ILE A 45 22.87 -8.96 5.48
N GLN A 46 23.34 -10.20 5.35
CA GLN A 46 22.93 -11.31 6.22
C GLN A 46 23.29 -11.06 7.68
N THR A 47 24.48 -10.54 7.97
CA THR A 47 24.93 -10.24 9.32
C THR A 47 24.08 -9.13 9.95
N THR A 48 23.85 -8.04 9.23
CA THR A 48 22.97 -6.94 9.68
C THR A 48 21.54 -7.46 9.89
N MET A 49 21.02 -8.29 8.98
CA MET A 49 19.67 -8.85 9.09
C MET A 49 19.52 -9.83 10.26
N LYS A 50 20.55 -10.61 10.61
CA LYS A 50 20.53 -11.46 11.82
C LYS A 50 20.31 -10.62 13.08
N ARG A 51 21.05 -9.51 13.22
CA ARG A 51 20.91 -8.58 14.34
C ARG A 51 19.52 -7.93 14.35
N VAL A 52 19.10 -7.37 13.22
CA VAL A 52 17.78 -6.73 13.07
C VAL A 52 16.66 -7.71 13.43
N CYS A 53 16.67 -8.94 12.91
CA CYS A 53 15.66 -9.93 13.22
C CYS A 53 15.63 -10.33 14.69
N SER A 54 16.79 -10.38 15.35
CA SER A 54 16.89 -10.61 16.81
C SER A 54 16.18 -9.51 17.60
N GLU A 55 16.44 -8.24 17.28
CA GLU A 55 15.80 -7.11 17.95
C GLU A 55 14.29 -7.04 17.68
N LEU A 56 13.88 -7.30 16.44
CA LEU A 56 12.46 -7.27 16.06
C LEU A 56 11.64 -8.40 16.70
N GLY A 57 12.26 -9.56 16.92
CA GLY A 57 11.63 -10.71 17.59
C GLY A 57 11.45 -10.53 19.10
N CYS A 58 12.18 -9.61 19.72
CA CYS A 58 12.05 -9.29 21.13
C CYS A 58 11.12 -8.09 21.33
N THR A 59 9.87 -8.33 21.72
CA THR A 59 8.87 -7.25 21.92
C THR A 59 9.28 -6.23 22.97
N SER A 60 10.09 -6.62 23.95
CA SER A 60 10.64 -5.73 24.99
C SER A 60 11.94 -5.03 24.59
N SER A 61 12.45 -5.23 23.37
CA SER A 61 13.69 -4.57 22.93
C SER A 61 13.51 -3.04 22.92
N PRO A 62 14.38 -2.28 23.60
CA PRO A 62 14.32 -0.82 23.62
C PRO A 62 14.71 -0.19 22.26
N VAL A 63 15.29 -0.99 21.35
CA VAL A 63 15.79 -0.55 20.05
C VAL A 63 14.99 -1.12 18.88
N ARG A 64 13.80 -1.64 19.16
CA ARG A 64 12.94 -2.33 18.18
C ARG A 64 12.54 -1.42 17.01
N ILE A 65 12.23 -0.15 17.28
CA ILE A 65 11.88 0.85 16.25
C ILE A 65 13.10 1.22 15.39
N GLN A 66 14.27 1.34 16.02
CA GLN A 66 15.54 1.61 15.36
C GLN A 66 15.90 0.47 14.40
N ALA A 67 15.84 -0.78 14.88
CA ALA A 67 16.06 -1.98 14.07
C ALA A 67 15.06 -2.06 12.90
N PHE A 68 13.79 -1.75 13.15
CA PHE A 68 12.76 -1.68 12.11
C PHE A 68 13.12 -0.62 11.05
N THR A 69 13.49 0.58 11.49
CA THR A 69 13.86 1.69 10.60
C THR A 69 15.04 1.31 9.70
N LEU A 70 16.10 0.72 10.28
CA LEU A 70 17.24 0.22 9.53
C LEU A 70 16.81 -0.84 8.50
N MET A 71 15.98 -1.80 8.91
CA MET A 71 15.45 -2.85 8.03
C MET A 71 14.74 -2.27 6.81
N ILE A 72 13.87 -1.27 6.98
CA ILE A 72 13.11 -0.69 5.87
C ILE A 72 14.03 0.04 4.89
N TRP A 73 15.02 0.79 5.38
CA TRP A 73 15.97 1.47 4.48
C TRP A 73 16.84 0.47 3.71
N VAL A 74 17.29 -0.61 4.36
CA VAL A 74 17.99 -1.71 3.69
C VAL A 74 17.07 -2.39 2.67
N ALA A 75 15.81 -2.69 3.03
CA ALA A 75 14.82 -3.25 2.12
C ALA A 75 14.63 -2.38 0.88
N LYS A 76 14.51 -1.06 1.05
CA LYS A 76 14.44 -0.11 -0.07
C LYS A 76 15.69 -0.18 -0.95
N ALA A 77 16.88 -0.16 -0.37
CA ALA A 77 18.14 -0.24 -1.09
C ALA A 77 18.25 -1.51 -1.97
N LEU A 78 17.79 -2.65 -1.44
CA LEU A 78 17.81 -3.94 -2.12
C LEU A 78 16.70 -4.06 -3.18
N LEU A 79 15.50 -3.55 -2.88
CA LEU A 79 14.38 -3.49 -3.81
C LEU A 79 14.75 -2.73 -5.09
N LEU A 80 15.29 -1.52 -4.94
CA LEU A 80 15.58 -0.64 -6.06
C LEU A 80 16.62 -1.23 -7.03
N ARG A 81 17.48 -2.14 -6.57
CA ARG A 81 18.53 -2.77 -7.38
C ARG A 81 18.27 -4.24 -7.73
N TYR A 82 17.10 -4.77 -7.40
CA TYR A 82 16.73 -6.18 -7.63
C TYR A 82 17.65 -7.20 -6.96
N HIS A 83 18.06 -6.90 -5.73
CA HIS A 83 18.92 -7.82 -5.01
C HIS A 83 18.17 -9.09 -4.57
N PRO A 84 18.71 -10.31 -4.77
CA PRO A 84 18.03 -11.55 -4.42
C PRO A 84 17.62 -11.67 -2.94
N LEU A 85 18.45 -11.15 -2.02
CA LEU A 85 18.17 -11.18 -0.58
C LEU A 85 16.98 -10.29 -0.16
N PHE A 86 16.44 -9.46 -1.07
CA PHE A 86 15.25 -8.66 -0.79
C PHE A 86 14.02 -9.53 -0.45
N SER A 87 13.94 -10.75 -0.98
CA SER A 87 12.86 -11.70 -0.67
C SER A 87 12.76 -11.99 0.83
N LEU A 88 13.88 -12.20 1.51
CA LEU A 88 13.96 -12.43 2.96
C LEU A 88 13.43 -11.24 3.76
N LEU A 89 13.76 -10.01 3.33
CA LEU A 89 13.26 -8.79 3.98
C LEU A 89 11.77 -8.60 3.73
N THR A 90 11.28 -8.98 2.55
CA THR A 90 9.85 -8.89 2.22
C THR A 90 9.03 -9.87 3.05
N ASP A 91 9.51 -11.12 3.19
CA ASP A 91 8.86 -12.12 4.03
C ASP A 91 8.83 -11.69 5.50
N LYS A 92 9.94 -11.11 5.99
CA LYS A 92 9.97 -10.52 7.33
C LYS A 92 8.99 -9.37 7.47
N LEU A 93 8.92 -8.46 6.49
CA LEU A 93 8.02 -7.32 6.53
C LEU A 93 6.54 -7.74 6.51
N PHE A 94 6.17 -8.75 5.72
CA PHE A 94 4.82 -9.31 5.75
C PHE A 94 4.50 -9.98 7.08
N SER A 95 5.44 -10.71 7.69
CA SER A 95 5.22 -11.27 9.04
C SER A 95 4.97 -10.20 10.10
N LEU A 96 5.54 -9.00 9.92
CA LEU A 96 5.36 -7.87 10.85
C LEU A 96 3.99 -7.20 10.71
N LEU A 97 3.21 -7.45 9.64
CA LEU A 97 1.85 -6.93 9.52
C LEU A 97 0.92 -7.52 10.60
N ASP A 98 1.22 -8.72 11.09
CA ASP A 98 0.51 -9.37 12.19
C ASP A 98 1.04 -8.96 13.57
N ASP A 99 2.13 -8.20 13.64
CA ASP A 99 2.73 -7.77 14.90
C ASP A 99 1.76 -6.86 15.69
N PRO A 100 1.69 -7.00 17.03
CA PRO A 100 0.89 -6.12 17.89
C PRO A 100 1.27 -4.65 17.76
N ASP A 101 2.56 -4.34 17.74
CA ASP A 101 3.04 -2.96 17.90
C ASP A 101 3.54 -2.39 16.56
N LEU A 102 4.24 -3.22 15.78
CA LEU A 102 4.85 -2.82 14.53
C LEU A 102 3.90 -2.96 13.34
N GLY A 103 2.77 -3.65 13.46
CA GLY A 103 1.83 -3.90 12.35
C GLY A 103 1.43 -2.64 11.56
N PRO A 104 0.97 -1.58 12.23
CA PRO A 104 0.66 -0.32 11.54
C PRO A 104 1.88 0.32 10.87
N MET A 105 3.05 0.28 11.52
CA MET A 105 4.31 0.82 10.99
C MET A 105 4.82 0.02 9.79
N ALA A 106 4.66 -1.31 9.82
CA ALA A 106 4.93 -2.21 8.71
C ALA A 106 4.04 -1.90 7.52
N ALA A 107 2.75 -1.68 7.73
CA ALA A 107 1.83 -1.28 6.67
C ALA A 107 2.20 0.08 6.05
N ASP A 108 2.56 1.07 6.86
CA ASP A 108 2.98 2.40 6.39
C ASP A 108 4.31 2.37 5.64
N SER A 109 5.22 1.47 6.01
CA SER A 109 6.53 1.34 5.36
C SER A 109 6.45 1.01 3.87
N PHE A 110 5.35 0.39 3.40
CA PHE A 110 5.16 0.14 1.97
C PHE A 110 5.04 1.43 1.16
N SER A 111 4.53 2.52 1.73
CA SER A 111 4.56 3.81 1.04
C SER A 111 6.02 4.25 0.88
N LEU A 112 6.84 4.14 1.93
CA LEU A 112 8.27 4.46 1.83
C LEU A 112 8.99 3.57 0.80
N LEU A 113 8.72 2.27 0.75
CA LEU A 113 9.34 1.37 -0.23
C LEU A 113 8.96 1.72 -1.66
N MET A 114 7.70 2.11 -1.87
CA MET A 114 7.12 2.29 -3.20
C MET A 114 7.23 3.73 -3.72
N SER A 115 7.42 4.75 -2.88
CA SER A 115 7.64 6.14 -3.32
C SER A 115 9.12 6.43 -3.57
N ASP A 116 9.43 7.46 -4.37
CA ASP A 116 10.82 7.93 -4.54
C ASP A 116 11.30 8.70 -3.30
N SER A 117 12.60 8.65 -3.00
CA SER A 117 13.22 9.43 -1.92
C SER A 117 14.10 10.54 -2.50
N ALA A 118 13.87 11.79 -2.10
CA ALA A 118 14.61 12.94 -2.63
C ALA A 118 16.05 13.04 -2.10
N ASP A 119 16.30 12.57 -0.88
CA ASP A 119 17.54 12.77 -0.13
C ASP A 119 18.53 11.60 -0.23
N VAL A 120 18.05 10.40 -0.57
CA VAL A 120 18.88 9.18 -0.67
C VAL A 120 18.24 8.19 -1.63
N LEU A 121 19.02 7.20 -2.09
CA LEU A 121 18.53 6.09 -2.93
C LEU A 121 17.83 6.56 -4.23
N ASN A 122 18.33 7.64 -4.82
CA ASN A 122 17.89 8.14 -6.11
C ASN A 122 19.07 8.31 -7.06
N ARG A 123 18.74 8.52 -8.35
CA ARG A 123 19.74 8.66 -9.42
C ARG A 123 20.66 9.86 -9.24
N GLY A 124 20.17 10.94 -8.62
CA GLY A 124 20.98 12.12 -8.27
C GLY A 124 22.08 11.80 -7.26
N CYS A 125 21.87 10.81 -6.40
CA CYS A 125 22.87 10.30 -5.46
C CYS A 125 23.74 9.16 -6.02
N HIS A 126 23.67 8.90 -7.34
CA HIS A 126 24.32 7.77 -8.03
C HIS A 126 23.95 6.39 -7.46
N ALA A 127 22.71 6.22 -7.01
CA ALA A 127 22.17 4.92 -6.58
C ALA A 127 21.82 4.03 -7.80
N ASP A 128 21.96 2.71 -7.65
CA ASP A 128 21.43 1.72 -8.61
C ASP A 128 19.92 1.61 -8.41
N VAL A 129 19.16 2.17 -9.37
CA VAL A 129 17.70 2.24 -9.33
C VAL A 129 17.10 1.76 -10.64
N ARG A 130 16.45 0.60 -10.57
CA ARG A 130 15.73 -0.04 -11.66
C ARG A 130 14.33 0.56 -11.80
N ILE A 131 13.94 0.93 -13.01
CA ILE A 131 12.70 1.70 -13.28
C ILE A 131 11.44 0.92 -12.85
N MET A 132 11.41 -0.38 -13.13
CA MET A 132 10.21 -1.21 -13.00
C MET A 132 10.07 -1.85 -11.62
N TYR A 133 10.77 -1.34 -10.60
CA TYR A 133 10.83 -2.00 -9.30
C TYR A 133 9.46 -2.13 -8.61
N ARG A 134 8.58 -1.15 -8.81
CA ARG A 134 7.23 -1.16 -8.26
C ARG A 134 6.38 -2.28 -8.88
N GLN A 135 6.43 -2.40 -10.20
CA GLN A 135 5.71 -3.43 -10.96
C GLN A 135 6.19 -4.82 -10.58
N ARG A 136 7.52 -5.00 -10.55
CA ARG A 136 8.14 -6.26 -10.16
C ARG A 136 7.80 -6.64 -8.72
N PHE A 137 7.93 -5.70 -7.78
CA PHE A 137 7.56 -5.90 -6.39
C PHE A 137 6.12 -6.40 -6.26
N PHE A 138 5.19 -5.71 -6.92
CA PHE A 138 3.80 -6.08 -6.89
C PHE A 138 3.56 -7.48 -7.48
N SER A 139 4.08 -7.75 -8.67
CA SER A 139 3.91 -9.03 -9.36
C SER A 139 4.43 -10.22 -8.54
N GLU A 140 5.57 -10.06 -7.87
CA GLU A 140 6.18 -11.12 -7.06
C GLU A 140 5.50 -11.33 -5.70
N ASN A 141 4.76 -10.34 -5.18
CA ASN A 141 4.31 -10.34 -3.78
C ASN A 141 2.80 -10.19 -3.58
N SER A 142 2.02 -9.87 -4.61
CA SER A 142 0.56 -9.71 -4.51
C SER A 142 -0.13 -10.96 -3.96
N ALA A 143 0.26 -12.15 -4.42
CA ALA A 143 -0.28 -13.41 -3.94
C ALA A 143 -0.01 -13.63 -2.44
N LYS A 144 1.19 -13.30 -1.96
CA LYS A 144 1.54 -13.39 -0.53
C LYS A 144 0.69 -12.45 0.32
N LEU A 145 0.44 -11.24 -0.17
CA LEU A 145 -0.40 -10.26 0.52
C LEU A 145 -1.86 -10.73 0.62
N VAL A 146 -2.40 -11.32 -0.45
CA VAL A 146 -3.75 -11.91 -0.46
C VAL A 146 -3.83 -13.10 0.51
N GLN A 147 -2.83 -13.99 0.50
CA GLN A 147 -2.78 -15.13 1.41
C GLN A 147 -2.69 -14.68 2.87
N GLY A 148 -1.80 -13.73 3.19
CA GLY A 148 -1.65 -13.18 4.52
C GLY A 148 -2.93 -12.51 5.02
N PHE A 149 -3.59 -11.69 4.20
CA PHE A 149 -4.87 -11.08 4.54
C PHE A 149 -5.97 -12.12 4.87
N ASN A 150 -6.05 -13.20 4.08
CA ASN A 150 -7.05 -14.25 4.29
C ASN A 150 -6.78 -15.07 5.56
N ALA A 151 -5.51 -15.26 5.91
CA ALA A 151 -5.09 -15.99 7.11
C ALA A 151 -5.12 -15.12 8.39
N ALA A 152 -5.03 -13.79 8.24
CA ALA A 152 -4.93 -12.87 9.35
C ALA A 152 -6.23 -12.78 10.17
N PRO A 153 -6.12 -12.62 11.50
CA PRO A 153 -7.28 -12.33 12.35
C PRO A 153 -7.87 -10.96 12.00
N GLN A 154 -9.16 -10.77 12.29
CA GLN A 154 -9.91 -9.58 11.88
C GLN A 154 -9.25 -8.25 12.30
N GLU A 155 -8.62 -8.22 13.47
CA GLU A 155 -7.93 -7.05 14.03
C GLU A 155 -6.67 -6.64 13.24
N LYS A 156 -6.05 -7.58 12.51
CA LYS A 156 -4.82 -7.37 11.75
C LYS A 156 -5.06 -7.12 10.26
N LYS A 157 -6.24 -7.46 9.76
CA LYS A 157 -6.61 -7.26 8.35
C LYS A 157 -6.47 -5.81 7.88
N SER A 158 -6.70 -4.83 8.75
CA SER A 158 -6.50 -3.41 8.42
C SER A 158 -5.05 -3.11 8.00
N ASN A 159 -4.05 -3.75 8.61
CA ASN A 159 -2.64 -3.57 8.26
C ASN A 159 -2.38 -4.06 6.83
N TYR A 160 -2.94 -5.22 6.45
CA TYR A 160 -2.83 -5.76 5.10
C TYR A 160 -3.50 -4.86 4.05
N LEU A 161 -4.69 -4.33 4.36
CA LEU A 161 -5.41 -3.41 3.46
C LEU A 161 -4.66 -2.09 3.29
N LYS A 162 -4.05 -1.57 4.37
CA LYS A 162 -3.23 -0.36 4.34
C LYS A 162 -1.93 -0.58 3.56
N ALA A 163 -1.27 -1.74 3.73
CA ALA A 163 -0.14 -2.14 2.92
C ALA A 163 -0.51 -2.21 1.43
N LEU A 164 -1.62 -2.87 1.08
CA LEU A 164 -2.12 -2.95 -0.29
C LEU A 164 -2.35 -1.56 -0.89
N SER A 165 -3.04 -0.69 -0.15
CA SER A 165 -3.31 0.69 -0.55
C SER A 165 -2.01 1.45 -0.87
N ASN A 166 -1.02 1.37 0.02
CA ASN A 166 0.28 2.02 -0.16
C ASN A 166 1.06 1.49 -1.37
N ILE A 167 0.95 0.19 -1.67
CA ILE A 167 1.58 -0.43 -2.83
C ILE A 167 0.90 0.01 -4.13
N VAL A 168 -0.42 -0.13 -4.20
CA VAL A 168 -1.20 0.09 -5.42
C VAL A 168 -1.21 1.54 -5.84
N ASN A 169 -1.27 2.48 -4.90
CA ASN A 169 -1.26 3.93 -5.19
C ASN A 169 0.00 4.39 -5.95
N GLU A 170 1.13 3.70 -5.75
CA GLU A 170 2.40 4.03 -6.37
C GLU A 170 2.61 3.30 -7.73
N LEU A 171 1.75 2.36 -8.10
CA LEU A 171 1.82 1.69 -9.39
C LEU A 171 1.34 2.62 -10.52
N PRO A 172 1.92 2.52 -11.74
CA PRO A 172 1.35 3.19 -12.91
C PRO A 172 -0.11 2.74 -13.15
N LYS A 173 -0.99 3.68 -13.53
CA LYS A 173 -2.43 3.42 -13.73
C LYS A 173 -2.72 2.18 -14.61
N GLN A 174 -1.95 1.98 -15.67
CA GLN A 174 -2.10 0.83 -16.57
C GLN A 174 -1.89 -0.51 -15.83
N VAL A 175 -0.92 -0.55 -14.91
CA VAL A 175 -0.60 -1.74 -14.11
C VAL A 175 -1.65 -1.94 -13.01
N GLN A 176 -2.14 -0.86 -12.40
CA GLN A 176 -3.24 -0.95 -11.44
C GLN A 176 -4.46 -1.65 -12.06
N VAL A 177 -4.83 -1.27 -13.29
CA VAL A 177 -5.98 -1.86 -13.99
C VAL A 177 -5.77 -3.35 -14.30
N SER A 178 -4.59 -3.75 -14.79
CA SER A 178 -4.33 -5.15 -15.17
C SER A 178 -4.30 -6.10 -13.97
N GLU A 179 -3.83 -5.62 -12.83
CA GLU A 179 -3.63 -6.42 -11.63
C GLU A 179 -4.83 -6.40 -10.66
N LEU A 180 -5.72 -5.42 -10.80
CA LEU A 180 -6.90 -5.28 -9.95
C LEU A 180 -7.80 -6.53 -9.85
N PRO A 181 -8.03 -7.31 -10.93
CA PRO A 181 -8.85 -8.52 -10.87
C PRO A 181 -8.38 -9.51 -9.80
N ALA A 182 -7.06 -9.68 -9.65
CA ALA A 182 -6.48 -10.61 -8.68
C ALA A 182 -6.67 -10.14 -7.22
N LEU A 183 -6.97 -8.86 -7.02
CA LEU A 183 -7.10 -8.21 -5.72
C LEU A 183 -8.55 -7.84 -5.36
N LEU A 184 -9.52 -8.20 -6.21
CA LEU A 184 -10.89 -7.72 -6.07
C LEU A 184 -11.49 -8.00 -4.68
N SER A 185 -11.22 -9.17 -4.10
CA SER A 185 -11.70 -9.53 -2.75
C SER A 185 -11.14 -8.60 -1.67
N LEU A 186 -9.85 -8.27 -1.72
CA LEU A 186 -9.22 -7.34 -0.78
C LEU A 186 -9.73 -5.91 -0.99
N ILE A 187 -9.96 -5.51 -2.23
CA ILE A 187 -10.49 -4.18 -2.58
C ILE A 187 -11.90 -3.99 -2.04
N LEU A 188 -12.76 -4.99 -2.21
CA LEU A 188 -14.10 -4.95 -1.63
C LEU A 188 -14.02 -4.82 -0.11
N GLU A 189 -13.12 -5.54 0.56
CA GLU A 189 -12.95 -5.38 2.02
C GLU A 189 -12.34 -4.03 2.42
N ALA A 190 -11.44 -3.47 1.60
CA ALA A 190 -10.85 -2.16 1.81
C ALA A 190 -11.92 -1.05 1.82
N LEU A 191 -12.98 -1.18 1.02
CA LEU A 191 -14.11 -0.23 1.03
C LEU A 191 -14.90 -0.24 2.35
N THR A 192 -14.89 -1.36 3.08
CA THR A 192 -15.55 -1.49 4.39
C THR A 192 -14.61 -1.21 5.57
N CYS A 193 -13.32 -1.04 5.32
CA CYS A 193 -12.34 -0.70 6.36
C CYS A 193 -12.66 0.68 6.96
N PRO A 194 -12.59 0.88 8.29
CA PRO A 194 -12.85 2.18 8.90
C PRO A 194 -11.76 3.24 8.62
N ASP A 195 -10.58 2.82 8.11
CA ASP A 195 -9.50 3.73 7.77
C ASP A 195 -9.86 4.56 6.52
N GLN A 196 -10.05 5.87 6.71
CA GLN A 196 -10.43 6.79 5.64
C GLN A 196 -9.38 6.88 4.53
N SER A 197 -8.10 6.72 4.86
CA SER A 197 -7.01 6.76 3.86
C SER A 197 -7.05 5.55 2.94
N VAL A 198 -7.37 4.38 3.50
CA VAL A 198 -7.58 3.13 2.75
C VAL A 198 -8.81 3.24 1.87
N GLN A 199 -9.94 3.72 2.41
CA GLN A 199 -11.17 3.94 1.63
C GLN A 199 -10.94 4.87 0.44
N LEU A 200 -10.32 6.04 0.66
CA LEU A 200 -10.05 7.01 -0.39
C LEU A 200 -9.13 6.46 -1.48
N SER A 201 -8.07 5.78 -1.09
CA SER A 201 -7.12 5.17 -2.03
C SER A 201 -7.79 4.08 -2.85
N THR A 202 -8.59 3.24 -2.21
CA THR A 202 -9.35 2.16 -2.85
C THR A 202 -10.33 2.71 -3.88
N LEU A 203 -11.11 3.74 -3.52
CA LEU A 203 -12.04 4.38 -4.45
C LEU A 203 -11.32 5.02 -5.64
N SER A 204 -10.20 5.72 -5.38
CA SER A 204 -9.42 6.40 -6.42
C SER A 204 -8.79 5.41 -7.41
N CYS A 205 -8.41 4.23 -6.92
CA CYS A 205 -7.88 3.14 -7.75
C CYS A 205 -9.00 2.43 -8.53
N LEU A 206 -10.18 2.28 -7.92
CA LEU A 206 -11.32 1.62 -8.53
C LEU A 206 -11.93 2.43 -9.68
N GLU A 207 -12.08 3.76 -9.52
CA GLU A 207 -12.68 4.66 -10.51
C GLU A 207 -12.21 4.41 -11.96
N PRO A 208 -10.90 4.38 -12.28
CA PRO A 208 -10.43 4.11 -13.65
C PRO A 208 -10.68 2.67 -14.12
N VAL A 209 -10.73 1.69 -13.22
CA VAL A 209 -10.99 0.28 -13.58
C VAL A 209 -12.43 0.10 -14.01
N LEU A 210 -13.36 0.85 -13.42
CA LEU A 210 -14.77 0.82 -13.80
C LEU A 210 -14.99 1.31 -15.23
N MET A 211 -14.07 2.08 -15.83
CA MET A 211 -14.20 2.49 -17.23
C MET A 211 -14.04 1.32 -18.21
N ASN A 212 -13.28 0.28 -17.83
CA ASN A 212 -13.10 -0.96 -18.60
C ASN A 212 -13.14 -2.15 -17.62
N PRO A 213 -14.33 -2.52 -17.13
CA PRO A 213 -14.44 -3.44 -16.01
C PRO A 213 -14.04 -4.86 -16.43
N PRO A 214 -13.21 -5.57 -15.63
CA PRO A 214 -12.95 -6.98 -15.87
C PRO A 214 -14.20 -7.82 -15.55
N GLN A 215 -14.38 -8.95 -16.23
CA GLN A 215 -15.57 -9.81 -16.07
C GLN A 215 -15.81 -10.23 -14.60
N VAL A 216 -14.74 -10.46 -13.85
CA VAL A 216 -14.82 -10.83 -12.41
C VAL A 216 -15.44 -9.71 -11.55
N LEU A 217 -15.26 -8.44 -11.92
CA LEU A 217 -15.88 -7.31 -11.23
C LEU A 217 -17.38 -7.27 -11.52
N ILE A 218 -17.78 -7.53 -12.77
CA ILE A 218 -19.19 -7.60 -13.16
C ILE A 218 -19.91 -8.70 -12.35
N GLN A 219 -19.27 -9.86 -12.16
CA GLN A 219 -19.79 -10.96 -11.33
C GLN A 219 -19.98 -10.59 -9.84
N GLN A 220 -19.32 -9.53 -9.35
CA GLN A 220 -19.37 -9.05 -7.97
C GLN A 220 -20.07 -7.69 -7.84
N LEU A 221 -20.83 -7.28 -8.85
CA LEU A 221 -21.39 -5.93 -8.93
C LEU A 221 -22.34 -5.60 -7.77
N GLU A 222 -23.13 -6.56 -7.28
CA GLU A 222 -24.00 -6.38 -6.11
C GLU A 222 -23.20 -6.01 -4.84
N ALA A 223 -22.10 -6.72 -4.59
CA ALA A 223 -21.23 -6.47 -3.44
C ALA A 223 -20.55 -5.11 -3.56
N LEU A 224 -20.10 -4.76 -4.77
CA LEU A 224 -19.48 -3.47 -5.04
C LEU A 224 -20.47 -2.31 -4.83
N VAL A 225 -21.64 -2.37 -5.48
CA VAL A 225 -22.66 -1.32 -5.39
C VAL A 225 -23.07 -1.11 -3.93
N SER A 226 -23.32 -2.19 -3.19
CA SER A 226 -23.72 -2.08 -1.78
C SER A 226 -22.68 -1.34 -0.93
N ARG A 227 -21.39 -1.63 -1.13
CA ARG A 227 -20.29 -0.98 -0.40
C ARG A 227 -20.11 0.49 -0.83
N LEU A 228 -20.23 0.81 -2.11
CA LEU A 228 -20.19 2.19 -2.60
C LEU A 228 -21.36 3.03 -2.03
N LEU A 229 -22.58 2.49 -2.02
CA LEU A 229 -23.74 3.18 -1.46
C LEU A 229 -23.59 3.46 0.03
N ALA A 230 -23.00 2.55 0.81
CA ALA A 230 -22.71 2.79 2.22
C ALA A 230 -21.75 3.98 2.42
N LEU A 231 -20.77 4.15 1.53
CA LEU A 231 -19.79 5.25 1.59
C LEU A 231 -20.37 6.62 1.25
N LEU A 232 -21.57 6.71 0.65
CA LEU A 232 -22.28 7.98 0.45
C LEU A 232 -22.66 8.66 1.78
N CYS A 233 -22.79 7.88 2.85
CA CYS A 233 -23.09 8.37 4.20
C CYS A 233 -21.84 8.60 5.05
N SER A 234 -20.64 8.50 4.47
CA SER A 234 -19.38 8.72 5.20
C SER A 234 -19.30 10.14 5.77
N PRO A 235 -18.80 10.33 7.01
CA PRO A 235 -18.59 11.66 7.56
C PRO A 235 -17.56 12.48 6.75
N ALA A 236 -16.67 11.80 6.03
CA ALA A 236 -15.63 12.43 5.23
C ALA A 236 -16.15 12.82 3.83
N MET A 237 -16.21 14.11 3.55
CA MET A 237 -16.68 14.64 2.26
C MET A 237 -15.90 14.08 1.06
N LYS A 238 -14.57 13.92 1.18
CA LYS A 238 -13.74 13.36 0.10
C LYS A 238 -14.15 11.93 -0.27
N ILE A 239 -14.52 11.11 0.72
CA ILE A 239 -14.95 9.72 0.51
C ILE A 239 -16.29 9.70 -0.21
N ARG A 240 -17.23 10.55 0.21
CA ARG A 240 -18.53 10.67 -0.45
C ARG A 240 -18.38 11.06 -1.93
N ILE A 241 -17.54 12.05 -2.23
CA ILE A 241 -17.27 12.49 -3.61
C ILE A 241 -16.67 11.35 -4.44
N ALA A 242 -15.64 10.66 -3.92
CA ALA A 242 -15.00 9.56 -4.63
C ALA A 242 -15.96 8.37 -4.86
N SER A 243 -16.85 8.08 -3.90
CA SER A 243 -17.89 7.06 -4.06
C SER A 243 -18.90 7.44 -5.16
N VAL A 244 -19.36 8.70 -5.19
CA VAL A 244 -20.23 9.21 -6.26
C VAL A 244 -19.58 9.03 -7.63
N ARG A 245 -18.28 9.31 -7.77
CA ARG A 245 -17.56 9.12 -9.04
C ARG A 245 -17.49 7.66 -9.46
N CYS A 246 -17.26 6.75 -8.52
CA CYS A 246 -17.34 5.31 -8.80
C CYS A 246 -18.75 4.90 -9.25
N ILE A 247 -19.80 5.39 -8.59
CA ILE A 247 -21.19 5.12 -8.97
C ILE A 247 -21.50 5.72 -10.36
N HIS A 248 -20.96 6.90 -10.68
CA HIS A 248 -21.04 7.48 -12.02
C HIS A 248 -20.41 6.56 -13.06
N ALA A 249 -19.20 6.06 -12.81
CA ALA A 249 -18.54 5.13 -13.73
C ALA A 249 -19.36 3.84 -13.91
N LEU A 250 -19.96 3.31 -12.83
CA LEU A 250 -20.89 2.18 -12.91
C LEU A 250 -22.13 2.46 -13.77
N SER A 251 -22.65 3.69 -13.77
CA SER A 251 -23.82 4.04 -14.59
C SER A 251 -23.56 3.94 -16.10
N GLN A 252 -22.29 3.89 -16.52
CA GLN A 252 -21.88 3.75 -17.92
C GLN A 252 -21.81 2.28 -18.39
N PHE A 253 -22.10 1.32 -17.52
CA PHE A 253 -22.10 -0.11 -17.87
C PHE A 253 -23.30 -0.44 -18.79
N PRO A 254 -23.29 -1.60 -19.47
CA PRO A 254 -24.44 -2.07 -20.23
C PRO A 254 -25.74 -2.03 -19.40
N VAL A 255 -26.83 -1.56 -20.01
CA VAL A 255 -28.09 -1.29 -19.31
C VAL A 255 -28.58 -2.47 -18.47
N HIS A 256 -28.45 -3.70 -18.97
CA HIS A 256 -28.90 -4.91 -18.28
C HIS A 256 -28.14 -5.18 -16.97
N GLU A 257 -26.88 -4.74 -16.85
CA GLU A 257 -26.08 -4.87 -15.62
C GLU A 257 -26.45 -3.81 -14.58
N VAL A 258 -26.84 -2.60 -15.02
CA VAL A 258 -27.12 -1.46 -14.13
C VAL A 258 -28.56 -1.45 -13.63
N LEU A 259 -29.50 -1.88 -14.49
CA LEU A 259 -30.94 -1.80 -14.23
C LEU A 259 -31.37 -2.41 -12.87
N PRO A 260 -30.84 -3.58 -12.42
CA PRO A 260 -31.18 -4.15 -11.13
C PRO A 260 -30.92 -3.22 -9.94
N PHE A 261 -29.94 -2.32 -10.05
CA PHE A 261 -29.51 -1.45 -8.96
C PHE A 261 -30.12 -0.05 -9.00
N ARG A 262 -30.71 0.36 -10.14
CA ARG A 262 -31.18 1.73 -10.41
C ARG A 262 -32.01 2.32 -9.27
N ALA A 263 -33.05 1.62 -8.83
CA ALA A 263 -33.95 2.14 -7.78
C ALA A 263 -33.23 2.38 -6.43
N ARG A 264 -32.32 1.46 -6.05
CA ARG A 264 -31.55 1.55 -4.81
C ARG A 264 -30.52 2.68 -4.87
N VAL A 265 -29.84 2.81 -6.02
CA VAL A 265 -28.85 3.88 -6.25
C VAL A 265 -29.52 5.26 -6.23
N LEU A 266 -30.63 5.44 -6.96
CA LEU A 266 -31.34 6.73 -6.99
C LEU A 266 -31.84 7.16 -5.61
N ARG A 267 -32.36 6.22 -4.81
CA ARG A 267 -32.80 6.51 -3.42
C ARG A 267 -31.64 6.95 -2.54
N ALA A 268 -30.51 6.25 -2.61
CA ALA A 268 -29.33 6.59 -1.82
C ALA A 268 -28.71 7.95 -2.25
N LEU A 269 -28.68 8.25 -3.55
CA LEU A 269 -28.22 9.53 -4.06
C LEU A 269 -29.14 10.69 -3.64
N ALA A 270 -30.45 10.49 -3.63
CA ALA A 270 -31.41 11.50 -3.16
C ALA A 270 -31.13 11.90 -1.70
N GLN A 271 -30.91 10.90 -0.83
CA GLN A 271 -30.54 11.16 0.56
C GLN A 271 -29.19 11.91 0.69
N ALA A 272 -28.21 11.59 -0.16
CA ALA A 272 -26.93 12.28 -0.17
C ALA A 272 -27.02 13.73 -0.68
N LEU A 273 -27.97 14.04 -1.57
CA LEU A 273 -28.21 15.39 -2.11
C LEU A 273 -28.84 16.35 -1.08
N ASP A 274 -29.64 15.83 -0.15
CA ASP A 274 -30.26 16.62 0.93
C ASP A 274 -29.25 17.07 2.01
N ASP A 275 -28.01 16.56 1.97
CA ASP A 275 -26.92 17.01 2.83
C ASP A 275 -26.44 18.41 2.42
N LYS A 276 -26.69 19.39 3.28
CA LYS A 276 -26.53 20.84 3.07
C LYS A 276 -25.10 21.29 2.72
N LYS A 277 -24.10 20.42 2.80
CA LYS A 277 -22.71 20.70 2.37
C LYS A 277 -22.45 20.15 0.96
N ARG A 278 -23.00 20.85 -0.04
CA ARG A 278 -22.66 20.84 -1.48
C ARG A 278 -21.74 19.68 -1.93
N LEU A 279 -22.33 18.51 -2.21
CA LEU A 279 -21.80 17.54 -3.17
C LEU A 279 -21.92 18.15 -4.59
N CYS A 280 -21.12 19.18 -4.86
CA CYS A 280 -21.25 20.01 -6.06
C CYS A 280 -20.48 19.42 -7.25
N SER A 281 -21.23 18.88 -8.21
CA SER A 281 -21.05 18.91 -9.68
C SER A 281 -21.32 17.54 -10.33
N ASP A 282 -20.90 16.43 -9.71
CA ASP A 282 -20.94 15.10 -10.34
C ASP A 282 -22.30 14.37 -10.14
N VAL A 283 -22.97 14.58 -9.01
CA VAL A 283 -24.22 13.88 -8.64
C VAL A 283 -25.36 14.08 -9.66
N PRO A 284 -25.62 15.30 -10.18
CA PRO A 284 -26.64 15.49 -11.22
C PRO A 284 -26.33 14.75 -12.53
N GLY A 285 -25.05 14.58 -12.86
CA GLY A 285 -24.60 13.78 -14.00
C GLY A 285 -24.90 12.30 -13.83
N VAL A 286 -24.66 11.76 -12.62
CA VAL A 286 -25.01 10.38 -12.25
C VAL A 286 -26.51 10.12 -12.31
N ALA A 287 -27.30 11.02 -11.74
CA ALA A 287 -28.76 10.91 -11.79
C ALA A 287 -29.28 10.92 -13.24
N ARG A 288 -28.68 11.72 -14.13
CA ARG A 288 -29.03 11.74 -15.55
C ARG A 288 -28.57 10.49 -16.31
N ALA A 289 -27.36 9.98 -16.04
CA ALA A 289 -26.86 8.77 -16.69
C ALA A 289 -27.65 7.50 -16.30
N LEU A 290 -28.25 7.51 -15.10
CA LEU A 290 -29.11 6.43 -14.62
C LEU A 290 -30.58 6.56 -15.02
N LEU A 291 -30.99 7.67 -15.67
CA LEU A 291 -32.36 7.93 -16.10
C LEU A 291 -32.62 7.40 -17.52
#